data_AF-A0AAW0NZW2-F1
#
_entry.id   AF-A0AAW0NZW2-F1
#
_cell.length_a   1.000
_cell.length_b   1.000
_cell.length_c   1.000
_cell.angle_alpha   90.00
_cell.angle_beta   90.00
_cell.angle_gamma   90.00
#
_symmetry.space_group_name_H-M   'P 1'
#
loop_
_entity.id
_entity.type
_entity.pdbx_description
1 polymer ?
#
loop_
_entity_poly.entity_id
_entity_poly.type
_entity_poly.pdbx_seq_one_letter_code
_entity_poly.pdbx_strand_id
1 'polypeptide(L)'
;MTQTFLWSRTKPTRQIHQSVSRPEPRDELGLILSVSSVSLSSYRLLSVEPEELKYVHSYVQQASTSKVWVGLRFLGGSWFWSDGGAVSLSLPECPQSGLHCGALVVDRSSGSDLIEPSDCSQSLSVLCYGEP
;
A
#
# COMPACT_ATOMS: atom_id res chain seq x y z
N MET A 1 -6.77 -35.74 29.31
CA MET A 1 -6.11 -34.47 29.69
C MET A 1 -5.52 -33.88 28.43
N THR A 2 -6.36 -33.17 27.68
CA THR A 2 -6.47 -31.70 27.57
C THR A 2 -5.53 -31.17 26.48
N GLN A 3 -6.18 -30.64 25.45
CA GLN A 3 -5.70 -30.16 24.16
C GLN A 3 -5.27 -28.70 24.29
N THR A 4 -4.17 -28.29 23.65
CA THR A 4 -4.00 -26.88 23.21
C THR A 4 -3.04 -26.81 22.03
N PHE A 5 -3.57 -27.03 20.82
CA PHE A 5 -2.96 -26.52 19.60
C PHE A 5 -3.79 -25.31 19.18
N LEU A 6 -3.31 -24.11 19.51
CA LEU A 6 -3.90 -22.84 19.09
C LEU A 6 -2.75 -21.90 18.73
N TRP A 7 -2.45 -21.78 17.44
CA TRP A 7 -2.60 -20.50 16.74
C TRP A 7 -2.39 -20.70 15.23
N SER A 8 -3.50 -20.83 14.50
CA SER A 8 -3.52 -20.73 13.04
C SER A 8 -3.23 -19.28 12.63
N ARG A 9 -2.04 -19.01 12.06
CA ARG A 9 -1.79 -17.77 11.29
C ARG A 9 -1.94 -18.05 9.80
N THR A 10 -3.14 -18.38 9.34
CA THR A 10 -3.48 -18.12 7.95
C THR A 10 -4.08 -16.72 7.92
N LYS A 11 -3.25 -15.71 7.58
CA LYS A 11 -3.75 -14.35 7.29
C LYS A 11 -4.89 -14.50 6.26
N PRO A 12 -6.04 -13.83 6.43
CA PRO A 12 -7.06 -13.81 5.39
C PRO A 12 -6.45 -13.25 4.10
N THR A 13 -6.78 -13.87 2.98
CA THR A 13 -6.27 -13.53 1.64
C THR A 13 -6.58 -12.07 1.34
N ARG A 14 -5.59 -11.17 1.49
CA ARG A 14 -5.74 -9.74 1.21
C ARG A 14 -5.90 -9.53 -0.30
N GLN A 15 -6.97 -8.85 -0.75
CA GLN A 15 -7.09 -8.43 -2.15
C GLN A 15 -6.46 -7.05 -2.34
N ILE A 16 -5.50 -6.96 -3.26
CA ILE A 16 -4.80 -5.71 -3.59
C ILE A 16 -5.57 -5.01 -4.70
N HIS A 17 -5.88 -3.74 -4.47
CA HIS A 17 -6.53 -2.84 -5.43
C HIS A 17 -5.63 -1.64 -5.67
N GLN A 18 -5.48 -1.25 -6.94
CA GLN A 18 -4.77 -0.04 -7.32
C GLN A 18 -5.76 0.99 -7.84
N SER A 19 -5.73 2.20 -7.28
CA SER A 19 -6.48 3.32 -7.86
C SER A 19 -5.69 3.83 -9.08
N VAL A 20 -5.92 3.22 -10.24
CA VAL A 20 -5.45 3.80 -11.50
C VAL A 20 -6.34 5.01 -11.76
N SER A 21 -5.75 6.20 -11.91
CA SER A 21 -6.42 7.37 -12.45
C SER A 21 -6.72 7.13 -13.93
N ARG A 22 -7.70 6.26 -14.21
CA ARG A 22 -8.23 6.04 -15.55
C ARG A 22 -9.04 7.29 -15.91
N PRO A 23 -8.85 7.91 -17.08
CA PRO A 23 -9.81 8.91 -17.53
C PRO A 23 -11.18 8.23 -17.61
N GLU A 24 -12.17 8.75 -16.89
CA GLU A 24 -13.50 8.13 -16.82
C GLU A 24 -14.14 8.05 -18.20
N PRO A 25 -14.69 6.89 -18.61
CA PRO A 25 -15.57 6.84 -19.76
C PRO A 25 -16.83 7.64 -19.42
N ARG A 26 -16.95 8.82 -20.04
CA ARG A 26 -18.16 9.62 -19.97
C ARG A 26 -19.16 9.04 -20.96
N ASP A 27 -20.33 8.62 -20.49
CA ASP A 27 -21.48 8.46 -21.38
C ASP A 27 -21.87 9.83 -21.97
N GLU A 28 -22.53 9.84 -23.13
CA GLU A 28 -22.91 11.07 -23.86
C GLU A 28 -23.75 12.08 -23.06
N LEU A 29 -24.25 11.70 -21.88
CA LEU A 29 -25.05 12.54 -20.99
C LEU A 29 -24.31 13.04 -19.74
N GLY A 30 -23.02 12.70 -19.56
CA GLY A 30 -22.21 13.23 -18.46
C GLY A 30 -22.68 12.86 -17.05
N LEU A 31 -23.44 11.76 -16.92
CA LEU A 31 -23.93 11.26 -15.63
C LEU A 31 -23.01 10.15 -15.11
N ILE A 32 -22.69 10.21 -13.82
CA ILE A 32 -21.91 9.18 -13.11
C ILE A 32 -22.80 7.93 -13.03
N LEU A 33 -22.42 6.85 -13.73
CA LEU A 33 -23.05 5.54 -13.56
C LEU A 33 -22.87 5.10 -12.11
N SER A 34 -23.96 4.62 -11.51
CA SER A 34 -24.07 4.19 -10.12
C SER A 34 -22.81 3.47 -9.63
N VAL A 35 -21.95 4.20 -8.94
CA VAL A 35 -20.93 3.61 -8.09
C VAL A 35 -21.70 2.81 -7.05
N SER A 36 -21.64 1.49 -7.13
CA SER A 36 -21.98 0.63 -6.00
C SER A 36 -21.36 1.28 -4.77
N SER A 37 -22.14 1.53 -3.73
CA SER A 37 -21.65 2.12 -2.48
C SER A 37 -20.69 1.14 -1.80
N VAL A 38 -19.53 0.89 -2.39
CA VAL A 38 -18.45 0.15 -1.77
C VAL A 38 -17.95 1.08 -0.69
N SER A 39 -18.20 0.70 0.55
CA SER A 39 -17.81 1.51 1.69
C SER A 39 -16.30 1.66 1.66
N LEU A 40 -15.79 2.86 1.33
CA LEU A 40 -14.36 3.17 1.35
C LEU A 40 -13.71 2.91 2.72
N SER A 41 -14.52 2.72 3.77
CA SER A 41 -14.09 2.28 5.09
C SER A 41 -13.48 0.87 5.12
N SER A 42 -13.68 0.03 4.11
CA SER A 42 -13.09 -1.31 4.05
C SER A 42 -11.68 -1.33 3.43
N TYR A 43 -11.23 -0.23 2.81
CA TYR A 43 -9.92 -0.15 2.17
C TYR A 43 -8.90 0.56 3.04
N ARG A 44 -7.68 0.01 3.07
CA ARG A 44 -6.53 0.55 3.80
C ARG A 44 -5.31 0.60 2.88
N LEU A 45 -4.37 1.49 3.17
CA LEU A 45 -3.09 1.54 2.46
C LEU A 45 -2.25 0.30 2.77
N LEU A 46 -1.68 -0.30 1.74
CA LEU A 46 -0.98 -1.59 1.84
C LEU A 46 0.26 -1.53 2.74
N SER A 47 0.34 -2.45 3.70
CA SER A 47 1.61 -2.84 4.31
C SER A 47 2.28 -3.89 3.46
N VAL A 48 3.58 -3.74 3.23
CA VAL A 48 4.32 -4.67 2.37
C VAL A 48 5.34 -5.42 3.21
N GLU A 49 5.12 -6.72 3.37
CA GLU A 49 6.15 -7.60 3.90
C GLU A 49 7.15 -7.97 2.79
N PRO A 50 8.42 -8.25 3.12
CA PRO A 50 9.44 -8.58 2.12
C PRO A 50 9.06 -9.78 1.23
N GLU A 51 8.36 -10.76 1.79
CA GLU A 51 7.87 -11.94 1.09
C GLU A 51 6.73 -11.65 0.10
N GLU A 52 5.94 -10.60 0.36
CA GLU A 52 4.81 -10.20 -0.49
C GLU A 52 5.24 -9.29 -1.65
N LEU A 53 6.47 -8.76 -1.62
CA LEU A 53 7.00 -7.85 -2.64
C LEU A 53 6.85 -8.39 -4.07
N LYS A 54 7.10 -9.68 -4.27
CA LYS A 54 6.98 -10.31 -5.60
C LYS A 54 5.54 -10.25 -6.14
N TYR A 55 4.56 -10.41 -5.26
CA TYR A 55 3.14 -10.33 -5.62
C TYR A 55 2.70 -8.88 -5.83
N VAL A 56 3.13 -7.98 -4.94
CA VAL A 56 2.84 -6.54 -4.99
C VAL A 56 3.42 -5.89 -6.26
N HIS A 57 4.60 -6.33 -6.68
CA HIS A 57 5.31 -5.78 -7.83
C HIS A 57 4.50 -5.83 -9.14
N SER A 58 3.68 -6.86 -9.36
CA SER A 58 2.86 -6.97 -10.58
C SER A 58 1.77 -5.89 -10.68
N TYR A 59 1.25 -5.42 -9.54
CA TYR A 59 0.32 -4.29 -9.47
C TYR A 59 1.05 -2.96 -9.62
N VAL A 60 2.22 -2.86 -8.99
CA VAL A 60 3.02 -1.63 -8.99
C VAL A 60 3.52 -1.28 -10.39
N GLN A 61 3.85 -2.27 -11.22
CA GLN A 61 4.22 -2.10 -12.62
C GLN A 61 3.11 -1.49 -13.50
N GLN A 62 1.86 -1.49 -13.03
CA GLN A 62 0.72 -0.85 -13.72
C GLN A 62 0.51 0.61 -13.29
N ALA A 63 1.32 1.11 -12.35
CA ALA A 63 1.23 2.49 -11.89
C ALA A 63 1.63 3.48 -12.99
N SER A 64 0.98 4.64 -12.99
CA SER A 64 1.30 5.73 -13.93
C SER A 64 2.45 6.62 -13.45
N THR A 65 2.94 6.39 -12.22
CA THR A 65 3.98 7.18 -11.56
C THR A 65 5.17 6.29 -11.23
N SER A 66 6.38 6.85 -11.20
CA SER A 66 7.63 6.11 -10.90
C SER A 66 7.69 5.52 -9.48
N LYS A 67 6.81 6.01 -8.60
CA LYS A 67 6.62 5.53 -7.23
C LYS A 67 5.14 5.35 -6.93
N VAL A 68 4.83 4.48 -5.97
CA VAL A 68 3.47 4.20 -5.52
C VAL A 68 3.40 4.35 -4.01
N TRP A 69 2.39 5.07 -3.53
CA TRP A 69 2.12 5.21 -2.10
C TRP A 69 1.70 3.89 -1.49
N VAL A 70 2.35 3.56 -0.37
CA VAL A 70 2.02 2.44 0.52
C VAL A 70 1.71 2.98 1.92
N GLY A 71 1.27 2.12 2.83
CA GLY A 71 0.82 2.52 4.17
C GLY A 71 1.92 2.92 5.15
N LEU A 72 3.17 3.11 4.70
CA LEU A 72 4.31 3.36 5.58
C LEU A 72 4.41 4.85 5.93
N ARG A 73 4.53 5.18 7.23
CA ARG A 73 4.69 6.56 7.70
C ARG A 73 5.72 6.67 8.82
N PHE A 74 6.38 7.82 8.90
CA PHE A 74 7.24 8.22 10.00
C PHE A 74 6.54 9.30 10.83
N LEU A 75 6.14 8.99 12.06
CA LEU A 75 5.59 9.95 13.02
C LEU A 75 6.09 9.62 14.42
N GLY A 76 6.30 10.63 15.25
CA GLY A 76 6.71 10.41 16.64
C GLY A 76 8.09 9.76 16.81
N GLY A 77 8.96 9.88 15.81
CA GLY A 77 10.33 9.34 15.85
C GLY A 77 10.47 7.88 15.41
N SER A 78 9.42 7.27 14.84
CA SER A 78 9.48 5.90 14.36
C SER A 78 8.66 5.67 13.10
N TRP A 79 9.03 4.63 12.36
CA TRP A 79 8.29 4.12 11.21
C TRP A 79 7.19 3.15 11.66
N PHE A 80 6.01 3.26 11.07
CA PHE A 80 4.91 2.34 11.30
C PHE A 80 4.04 2.19 10.03
N TRP A 81 3.36 1.05 9.93
CA TRP A 81 2.34 0.84 8.91
C TRP A 81 0.97 1.33 9.39
N SER A 82 0.22 1.98 8.51
CA SER A 82 -1.14 2.47 8.80
C SER A 82 -2.15 1.35 9.13
N ASP A 83 -1.81 0.10 8.80
CA ASP A 83 -2.60 -1.06 9.17
C ASP A 83 -2.24 -1.67 10.53
N GLY A 84 -1.20 -1.17 11.19
CA GLY A 84 -0.67 -1.73 12.43
C GLY A 84 0.28 -2.92 12.22
N GLY A 85 0.68 -3.20 10.97
CA GLY A 85 1.69 -4.20 10.66
C GLY A 85 3.04 -3.89 11.29
N ALA A 86 3.86 -4.94 11.46
CA ALA A 86 5.22 -4.78 11.95
C ALA A 86 6.12 -4.19 10.85
N VAL A 87 7.03 -3.28 11.22
CA VAL A 87 8.03 -2.76 10.29
C VAL A 87 9.26 -3.66 10.36
N SER A 88 9.44 -4.49 9.33
CA SER A 88 10.58 -5.40 9.14
C SER A 88 11.62 -4.85 8.14
N LEU A 89 11.43 -3.60 7.69
CA LEU A 89 12.25 -2.95 6.67
C LEU A 89 13.45 -2.22 7.29
N SER A 90 14.58 -2.21 6.56
CA SER A 90 15.75 -1.41 6.93
C SER A 90 15.56 0.04 6.49
N LEU A 91 15.03 0.87 7.39
CA LEU A 91 14.74 2.30 7.14
C LEU A 91 15.66 3.20 7.97
N PRO A 92 15.93 4.44 7.53
CA PRO A 92 16.70 5.38 8.33
C PRO A 92 15.97 5.72 9.63
N GLU A 93 16.70 5.75 10.75
CA GLU A 93 16.16 6.13 12.07
C GLU A 93 15.60 7.55 12.06
N CYS A 94 16.26 8.46 11.33
CA CYS A 94 15.82 9.83 11.12
C CYS A 94 15.78 10.14 9.61
N PRO A 95 14.60 10.15 8.96
CA PRO A 95 14.50 10.63 7.59
C PRO A 95 14.80 12.12 7.50
N GLN A 96 15.27 12.56 6.33
CA GLN A 96 15.42 13.98 6.03
C GLN A 96 14.07 14.71 6.18
N SER A 97 14.12 15.98 6.61
CA SER A 97 12.92 16.80 6.83
C SER A 97 11.98 16.75 5.62
N GLY A 98 10.71 16.41 5.88
CA GLY A 98 9.67 16.30 4.85
C GLY A 98 9.50 14.89 4.26
N LEU A 99 10.46 13.98 4.42
CA LEU A 99 10.40 12.61 3.88
C LEU A 99 9.74 11.64 4.86
N HIS A 100 8.49 11.92 5.23
CA HIS A 100 7.78 11.19 6.28
C HIS A 100 6.82 10.10 5.77
N CYS A 101 6.72 9.90 4.45
CA CYS A 101 5.88 8.86 3.86
C CYS A 101 6.72 7.86 3.08
N GLY A 102 6.41 6.57 3.16
CA GLY A 102 7.09 5.56 2.36
C GLY A 102 6.40 5.35 1.02
N ALA A 103 7.19 5.30 -0.05
CA ALA A 103 6.70 4.96 -1.38
C ALA A 103 7.51 3.81 -1.98
N LEU A 104 6.83 2.88 -2.63
CA LEU A 104 7.45 1.78 -3.35
C LEU A 104 7.90 2.25 -4.73
N VAL A 105 9.14 1.94 -5.12
CA VAL A 105 9.70 2.33 -6.42
C VAL A 105 9.31 1.31 -7.49
N VAL A 106 8.71 1.77 -8.60
CA VAL A 106 8.17 0.89 -9.66
C VAL A 106 9.27 0.17 -10.43
N ASP A 107 10.34 0.88 -10.78
CA ASP A 107 11.40 0.35 -11.63
C ASP A 107 12.38 -0.58 -10.89
N ARG A 108 12.19 -0.79 -9.58
CA ARG A 108 12.99 -1.71 -8.77
C ARG A 108 12.20 -2.97 -8.42
N SER A 109 12.75 -4.10 -8.81
CA SER A 109 12.11 -5.43 -8.67
C SER A 109 12.78 -6.32 -7.62
N SER A 110 13.98 -5.98 -7.15
CA SER A 110 14.70 -6.72 -6.11
C SER A 110 15.70 -5.82 -5.37
N GLY A 111 15.87 -6.05 -4.07
CA GLY A 111 16.78 -5.30 -3.20
C GLY A 111 16.15 -4.92 -1.86
N SER A 112 16.97 -4.50 -0.90
CA SER A 112 16.53 -3.96 0.41
C SER A 112 15.79 -2.62 0.29
N ASP A 113 15.97 -1.91 -0.83
CA ASP A 113 15.60 -0.49 -1.00
C ASP A 113 14.40 -0.35 -1.95
N LEU A 114 13.39 -1.19 -1.76
CA LEU A 114 12.18 -1.15 -2.58
C LEU A 114 11.22 -0.05 -2.12
N ILE A 115 11.26 0.29 -0.84
CA ILE A 115 10.49 1.38 -0.25
C ILE A 115 11.45 2.49 0.16
N GLU A 116 11.17 3.71 -0.29
CA GLU A 116 11.97 4.88 0.01
C GLU A 116 11.16 5.94 0.78
N PRO A 117 11.77 6.60 1.78
CA PRO A 117 11.24 7.83 2.35
C PRO A 117 11.01 8.88 1.24
N SER A 118 9.81 9.41 1.18
CA SER A 118 9.32 10.30 0.14
C SER A 118 8.46 11.41 0.75
N ASP A 119 8.36 12.54 0.04
CA ASP A 119 7.57 13.69 0.48
C ASP A 119 6.07 13.38 0.34
N CYS A 120 5.36 13.40 1.46
CA CYS A 120 3.93 13.12 1.56
C CYS A 120 3.05 14.00 0.66
N SER A 121 3.57 15.14 0.20
CA SER A 121 2.87 16.10 -0.67
C SER A 121 2.94 15.71 -2.15
N GLN A 122 3.71 14.69 -2.52
CA GLN A 122 3.82 14.25 -3.91
C GLN A 122 2.53 13.55 -4.38
N SER A 123 2.12 13.88 -5.61
CA SER A 123 1.00 13.25 -6.29
C SER A 123 1.45 11.94 -6.95
N LEU A 124 1.40 10.84 -6.20
CA LEU A 124 1.76 9.50 -6.67
C LEU A 124 0.52 8.59 -6.74
N SER A 125 0.61 7.55 -7.56
CA SER A 125 -0.38 6.46 -7.56
C SER A 125 -0.47 5.82 -6.17
N VAL A 126 -1.63 5.31 -5.77
CA VAL A 126 -1.85 4.72 -4.44
C VAL A 126 -2.19 3.24 -4.57
N LEU A 127 -1.62 2.43 -3.67
CA LEU A 127 -1.94 1.01 -3.56
C LEU A 127 -2.71 0.72 -2.27
N CYS A 128 -3.89 0.14 -2.43
CA CYS A 128 -4.81 -0.17 -1.35
C CYS A 128 -5.04 -1.68 -1.26
N TYR A 129 -5.54 -2.13 -0.11
CA TYR A 129 -6.11 -3.45 0.04
C TYR A 129 -7.40 -3.36 0.86
N GLY A 130 -8.32 -4.28 0.65
CA GLY A 130 -9.57 -4.33 1.40
C GLY A 130 -10.02 -5.77 1.61
N GLU A 131 -10.96 -5.95 2.54
CA GLU A 131 -11.74 -7.18 2.61
C GLU A 131 -12.83 -7.15 1.52
N PRO A 132 -13.12 -8.29 0.86
CA PRO A 132 -14.12 -8.39 -0.19
C PRO A 132 -15.54 -8.07 0.28
#